data_AF-A0A1H8R5L4-F1
#
_entry.id   AF-A0A1H8R5L4-F1
#
_cell.length_a   1.000
_cell.length_b   1.000
_cell.length_c   1.000
_cell.angle_alpha   90.00
_cell.angle_beta   90.00
_cell.angle_gamma   90.00
#
_symmetry.space_group_name_H-M   'P 1'
#
loop_
_entity.id
_entity.type
_entity.pdbx_description
1 polymer ?
#
loop_
_entity_poly.entity_id
_entity_poly.type
_entity_poly.pdbx_seq_one_letter_code
_entity_poly.pdbx_strand_id
1 'polypeptide(L)'
;MNKEKLNEANRLNKLIEEHEQALNCFEFDTNYYARDEYPNLPIVLESTNPTLIIEYDDPFEGGREQQRIPMVLSDFLINIIKDSIKGNLEKLKTEFQNL
;
A
#
# COMPACT_ATOMS: atom_id res chain seq x y z
N MET A 1 22.65 13.53 -22.18
CA MET A 1 22.62 12.81 -20.89
C MET A 1 23.77 11.80 -20.87
N ASN A 2 24.59 11.75 -19.80
CA ASN A 2 25.71 10.79 -19.71
C ASN A 2 25.16 9.37 -19.45
N LYS A 3 25.78 8.34 -20.05
CA LYS A 3 25.43 6.92 -19.87
C LYS A 3 25.45 6.50 -18.40
N GLU A 4 26.38 7.03 -17.63
CA GLU A 4 26.46 6.78 -16.17
C GLU A 4 25.24 7.33 -15.43
N LYS A 5 24.84 8.58 -15.73
CA LYS A 5 23.62 9.18 -15.16
C LYS A 5 22.36 8.41 -15.55
N LEU A 6 22.28 7.91 -16.78
CA LEU A 6 21.15 7.09 -17.23
C LEU A 6 21.09 5.75 -16.48
N ASN A 7 22.23 5.09 -16.28
CA ASN A 7 22.28 3.85 -15.52
C ASN A 7 21.88 4.05 -14.05
N GLU A 8 22.31 5.16 -13.45
CA GLU A 8 21.97 5.49 -12.08
C GLU A 8 20.48 5.83 -11.93
N ALA A 9 19.92 6.60 -12.87
CA ALA A 9 18.49 6.87 -12.92
C ALA A 9 17.68 5.56 -13.03
N ASN A 10 18.09 4.63 -13.90
CA ASN A 10 17.42 3.33 -14.02
C ASN A 10 17.51 2.50 -12.74
N ARG A 11 18.66 2.52 -12.05
CA ARG A 11 18.85 1.83 -10.77
C ARG A 11 17.90 2.37 -9.71
N LEU A 12 17.84 3.70 -9.56
CA LEU A 12 16.95 4.33 -8.58
C LEU A 12 15.49 4.12 -8.92
N ASN A 13 15.10 4.20 -10.19
CA ASN A 13 13.73 3.96 -10.60
C ASN A 13 13.26 2.55 -10.22
N LYS A 14 14.12 1.54 -10.43
CA LYS A 14 13.84 0.16 -10.00
C LYS A 14 13.69 0.05 -8.48
N LEU A 15 14.56 0.70 -7.71
CA LEU A 15 14.46 0.69 -6.25
C LEU A 15 13.20 1.39 -5.74
N ILE A 16 12.78 2.48 -6.39
CA ILE A 16 11.52 3.16 -6.09
C ILE A 16 10.35 2.19 -6.32
N GLU A 17 10.30 1.54 -7.49
CA GLU A 17 9.25 0.59 -7.83
C GLU A 17 9.18 -0.57 -6.80
N GLU A 18 10.32 -1.14 -6.40
CA GLU A 18 10.38 -2.20 -5.39
C GLU A 18 9.82 -1.75 -4.03
N HIS A 19 10.07 -0.49 -3.61
CA HIS A 19 9.54 0.04 -2.36
C HIS A 19 8.04 0.36 -2.45
N GLU A 20 7.56 0.84 -3.60
CA GLU A 20 6.12 1.04 -3.82
C GLU A 20 5.37 -0.30 -3.78
N GLN A 21 5.92 -1.34 -4.41
CA GLN A 21 5.36 -2.69 -4.36
C GLN A 21 5.38 -3.27 -2.94
N ALA A 22 6.46 -3.06 -2.18
CA ALA A 22 6.53 -3.49 -0.78
C ALA A 22 5.48 -2.79 0.10
N LEU A 23 5.19 -1.52 -0.14
CA LEU A 23 4.16 -0.78 0.58
C LEU A 23 2.75 -1.31 0.26
N ASN A 24 2.52 -1.70 -1.00
CA ASN A 24 1.26 -2.33 -1.44
C ASN A 24 0.95 -3.65 -0.72
N CYS A 25 1.96 -4.31 -0.14
CA CYS A 25 1.75 -5.49 0.70
C CYS A 25 1.09 -5.18 2.05
N PHE A 26 1.02 -3.90 2.46
CA PHE A 26 0.44 -3.45 3.74
C PHE A 26 -0.79 -2.55 3.58
N GLU A 27 -0.84 -1.76 2.50
CA GLU A 27 -1.96 -0.89 2.22
C GLU A 27 -2.20 -0.77 0.72
N PHE A 28 -3.46 -0.76 0.31
CA PHE A 28 -3.83 -0.54 -1.08
C PHE A 28 -4.86 0.59 -1.19
N ASP A 29 -4.80 1.35 -2.28
CA ASP A 29 -5.76 2.41 -2.53
C ASP A 29 -6.98 1.86 -3.26
N THR A 30 -8.12 1.86 -2.60
CA THR A 30 -9.39 1.33 -3.14
C THR A 30 -9.87 2.12 -4.36
N ASN A 31 -9.44 3.37 -4.48
CA ASN A 31 -9.80 4.25 -5.60
C ASN A 31 -8.77 4.22 -6.74
N TYR A 32 -7.73 3.38 -6.68
CA TYR A 32 -6.63 3.39 -7.65
C TYR A 32 -7.13 3.33 -9.09
N TYR A 33 -7.93 2.32 -9.43
CA TYR A 33 -8.50 2.16 -10.77
C TYR A 33 -9.64 3.15 -11.05
N ALA A 34 -10.42 3.52 -10.04
CA ALA A 34 -11.54 4.44 -10.20
C ALA A 34 -11.08 5.85 -10.61
N ARG A 35 -9.83 6.22 -10.31
CA ARG A 35 -9.25 7.51 -10.73
C ARG A 35 -8.95 7.63 -12.22
N ASP A 36 -8.90 6.53 -12.97
CA ASP A 36 -8.79 6.59 -14.42
C ASP A 36 -10.01 7.29 -15.04
N GLU A 37 -11.20 7.07 -14.46
CA GLU A 37 -12.45 7.70 -14.87
C GLU A 37 -12.76 8.98 -14.06
N TYR A 38 -12.36 9.03 -12.79
CA TYR A 38 -12.63 10.13 -11.87
C TYR A 38 -11.34 10.63 -11.20
N PRO A 39 -10.51 11.44 -11.89
CA PRO A 39 -9.15 11.79 -11.43
C PRO A 39 -9.08 12.51 -10.08
N ASN A 40 -10.18 13.13 -9.64
CA ASN A 40 -10.27 13.89 -8.41
C ASN A 40 -10.66 13.05 -7.18
N LEU A 41 -10.84 11.73 -7.32
CA LEU A 41 -11.13 10.89 -6.16
C LEU A 41 -9.97 10.91 -5.15
N PRO A 42 -10.26 11.00 -3.85
CA PRO A 42 -9.22 10.97 -2.83
C PRO A 42 -8.53 9.59 -2.81
N ILE A 43 -7.29 9.58 -2.33
CA ILE A 43 -6.59 8.35 -1.97
C ILE A 43 -7.28 7.76 -0.74
N VAL A 44 -7.76 6.52 -0.83
CA VAL A 44 -8.41 5.81 0.29
C VAL A 44 -7.65 4.52 0.53
N LEU A 45 -6.75 4.54 1.51
CA LEU A 45 -5.90 3.41 1.83
C LEU A 45 -6.62 2.44 2.76
N GLU A 46 -6.77 1.19 2.32
CA GLU A 46 -7.22 0.08 3.13
C GLU A 46 -6.07 -0.87 3.47
N SER A 47 -6.14 -1.46 4.66
CA SER A 47 -5.15 -2.42 5.13
C SER A 47 -5.30 -3.75 4.39
N THR A 48 -4.18 -4.34 4.00
CA THR A 48 -4.11 -5.72 3.50
C THR A 48 -3.92 -6.73 4.62
N ASN A 49 -3.92 -6.29 5.88
CA ASN A 49 -3.76 -7.18 7.02
C ASN A 49 -4.83 -8.26 7.00
N PRO A 50 -4.44 -9.52 7.20
CA PRO A 50 -5.39 -10.61 7.15
C PRO A 50 -6.43 -10.43 8.25
N THR A 51 -7.69 -10.63 7.90
CA THR A 51 -8.84 -10.52 8.80
C THR A 51 -9.57 -11.84 8.82
N LEU A 52 -9.86 -12.37 10.00
CA LEU A 52 -10.74 -13.51 10.16
C LEU A 52 -12.18 -13.03 10.01
N ILE A 53 -12.94 -13.64 9.10
CA ILE A 53 -14.35 -13.34 8.89
C ILE A 53 -15.15 -14.55 9.39
N ILE A 54 -16.05 -14.32 10.35
CA ILE A 54 -17.01 -15.32 10.82
C ILE A 54 -18.35 -14.95 10.18
N GLU A 55 -18.89 -15.86 9.37
CA GLU A 55 -20.23 -15.72 8.79
C GLU A 55 -21.21 -16.61 9.55
N TYR A 56 -22.37 -16.07 9.91
CA TYR A 56 -23.45 -16.83 10.52
C TYR A 56 -24.81 -16.31 10.06
N ASP A 57 -25.80 -17.20 10.02
CA ASP A 57 -27.16 -16.83 9.66
C ASP A 57 -27.80 -16.03 10.80
N ASP A 58 -28.42 -14.90 10.47
CA ASP A 58 -29.24 -14.15 11.40
C ASP A 58 -30.52 -14.94 11.70
N PRO A 59 -30.70 -15.41 12.95
CA PRO A 59 -31.85 -16.22 13.31
C PRO A 59 -33.18 -15.45 13.30
N PHE A 60 -33.17 -14.12 13.20
CA PHE A 60 -34.35 -13.26 13.25
C PHE A 60 -34.69 -12.58 11.92
N GLU A 61 -33.70 -12.06 11.19
CA GLU A 61 -33.95 -11.34 9.93
C GLU A 61 -33.67 -12.17 8.67
N GLY A 62 -33.19 -13.42 8.81
CA GLY A 62 -32.99 -14.35 7.67
C GLY A 62 -31.87 -13.93 6.71
N GLY A 63 -31.03 -12.98 7.11
CA GLY A 63 -29.82 -12.56 6.40
C GLY A 63 -28.59 -13.34 6.86
N ARG A 64 -27.44 -13.08 6.23
CA ARG A 64 -26.12 -13.51 6.74
C ARG A 64 -25.44 -12.33 7.39
N GLU A 65 -25.05 -12.48 8.65
CA GLU A 65 -24.18 -11.52 9.33
C GLU A 65 -22.71 -11.92 9.16
N GLN A 66 -21.84 -10.89 9.11
CA GLN A 66 -20.39 -11.06 9.05
C GLN A 66 -19.75 -10.36 10.24
N GLN A 67 -19.05 -11.11 11.09
CA GLN A 67 -18.17 -10.55 12.10
C GLN A 67 -16.71 -10.59 11.63
N ARG A 68 -16.07 -9.42 11.57
CA ARG A 68 -14.67 -9.27 11.19
C ARG A 68 -13.79 -9.17 12.44
N ILE A 69 -12.83 -10.06 12.57
CA ILE A 69 -11.84 -10.10 13.65
C ILE A 69 -10.46 -9.85 13.04
N PRO A 70 -9.77 -8.75 13.40
CA PRO A 70 -8.41 -8.51 12.92
C PRO A 70 -7.50 -9.65 13.36
N MET A 71 -6.76 -10.29 12.43
CA MET A 71 -5.67 -11.17 12.85
C MET A 71 -4.45 -10.29 13.15
N VAL A 72 -4.27 -9.99 14.43
CA VAL A 72 -3.26 -9.04 14.90
C VAL A 72 -1.86 -9.64 14.73
N LEU A 73 -1.24 -9.40 13.58
CA LEU A 73 0.16 -9.00 13.57
C LEU A 73 0.21 -7.62 14.23
N SER A 74 1.10 -7.38 15.18
CA SER A 74 1.11 -6.13 15.96
C SER A 74 1.05 -4.90 15.04
N ASP A 75 -0.04 -4.13 15.09
CA ASP A 75 -0.23 -2.92 14.26
C ASP A 75 0.95 -1.96 14.41
N PHE A 76 1.55 -1.92 15.60
CA PHE A 76 2.77 -1.19 15.87
C PHE A 76 3.95 -1.64 15.00
N LEU A 77 4.21 -2.95 14.89
CA LEU A 77 5.30 -3.48 14.05
C LEU A 77 5.04 -3.18 12.57
N ILE A 78 3.79 -3.31 12.13
CA ILE A 78 3.41 -3.01 10.74
C ILE A 78 3.63 -1.53 10.44
N ASN A 79 3.20 -0.64 11.34
CA ASN A 79 3.41 0.80 11.18
C ASN A 79 4.91 1.15 11.14
N ILE A 80 5.74 0.53 11.99
CA ILE A 80 7.20 0.72 11.93
C ILE A 80 7.76 0.33 10.56
N ILE A 81 7.34 -0.82 10.02
CA ILE A 81 7.81 -1.30 8.71
C ILE A 81 7.34 -0.33 7.61
N LYS A 82 6.07 0.08 7.62
CA LYS A 82 5.51 1.06 6.67
C LYS A 82 6.26 2.38 6.70
N ASP A 83 6.51 2.93 7.90
CA ASP A 83 7.23 4.19 8.07
C ASP A 83 8.67 4.09 7.57
N SER A 84 9.34 2.95 7.81
CA SER A 84 10.67 2.68 7.26
C SER A 84 10.67 2.63 5.73
N ILE A 85 9.69 1.97 5.11
CA ILE A 85 9.54 1.90 3.65
C ILE A 85 9.28 3.30 3.08
N LYS A 86 8.33 4.05 3.65
CA LYS A 86 8.00 5.43 3.23
C LYS A 86 9.21 6.36 3.36
N GLY A 87 9.95 6.28 4.46
CA GLY A 87 11.16 7.08 4.67
C GLY A 87 12.26 6.78 3.65
N ASN A 88 12.42 5.53 3.23
CA ASN A 88 13.37 5.16 2.18
C ASN A 88 12.88 5.58 0.79
N LEU A 89 11.58 5.44 0.51
CA LEU A 89 10.97 5.87 -0.74
C LEU A 89 11.21 7.37 -1.00
N GLU A 90 10.97 8.22 0.00
CA GLU A 90 11.18 9.66 -0.11
C GLU A 90 12.65 10.02 -0.38
N LYS A 91 13.59 9.31 0.25
CA LYS A 91 15.03 9.49 -0.02
C LYS A 91 15.38 9.12 -1.46
N LEU A 92 14.90 7.97 -1.95
CA LEU A 92 15.15 7.51 -3.31
C LEU A 92 14.54 8.46 -4.36
N LYS A 93 13.31 8.95 -4.11
CA LYS A 93 12.65 9.95 -4.98
C LYS A 93 13.42 11.26 -5.01
N THR A 94 13.91 11.72 -3.87
CA THR A 94 14.74 12.93 -3.77
C THR A 94 16.06 12.75 -4.52
N GLU A 95 16.72 11.59 -4.37
CA GLU A 95 17.96 11.27 -5.09
C GLU A 95 17.73 11.24 -6.61
N PHE A 96 16.64 10.62 -7.05
CA PHE A 96 16.25 10.56 -8.46
C PHE A 96 15.97 11.95 -9.06
N GLN A 97 15.30 12.83 -8.31
CA GLN A 97 15.02 14.21 -8.76
C GLN A 97 16.28 15.09 -8.85
N ASN A 98 17.33 14.77 -8.09
CA ASN A 98 18.57 15.53 -8.02
C ASN A 98 19.67 15.05 -9.01
N LEU A 99 19.38 14.04 -9.84
CA LEU A 99 20.29 13.48 -10.85
C LEU A 99 20.37 14.30 -12.14
#